data_AF-A0A8S1BAD0-F1
#
_entry.id   AF-A0A8S1BAD0-F1
#
_cell.length_a   1.000
_cell.length_b   1.000
_cell.length_c   1.000
_cell.angle_alpha   90.00
_cell.angle_beta   90.00
_cell.angle_gamma   90.00
#
_symmetry.space_group_name_H-M   'P 1'
#
loop_
_entity.id
_entity.type
_entity.pdbx_description
1 polymer ?
#
loop_
_entity_poly.entity_id
_entity_poly.type
_entity_poly.pdbx_seq_one_letter_code
_entity_poly.pdbx_strand_id
1 'polypeptide(L)'
;MSNDQDEESSPGKEIIHKLKILPEATSPYNWLQDANVYNKQFFQVPYEWFVNNSDIIIAFFTAKGIDFKGMISKFYETYENAKLVNLPIEVIYIPVDETEDDFKQSYEEQANWFTLKFNDKLIPLLIFMYGISSLPHLMVTRVDGTIISHCGLLDLEEYGRNVLISWLTASSSNKTHRRLSKETMYGPVWRYLTSNGPTNERGPEYRRKFSTQINNLPPPLESEES
;
A
#
# COMPACT_ATOMS: atom_id res chain seq x y z
N MET A 1 -21.53 -1.70 72.87
CA MET A 1 -22.05 -0.49 72.21
C MET A 1 -21.69 -0.61 70.76
N SER A 2 -22.74 -0.76 69.96
CA SER A 2 -22.78 -0.85 68.51
C SER A 2 -22.08 0.34 67.85
N ASN A 3 -21.43 0.10 66.72
CA ASN A 3 -21.64 0.93 65.55
C ASN A 3 -21.18 0.15 64.32
N ASP A 4 -22.17 -0.47 63.70
CA ASP A 4 -22.19 -0.76 62.28
C ASP A 4 -21.95 0.55 61.51
N GLN A 5 -20.98 0.52 60.61
CA GLN A 5 -21.05 1.33 59.39
C GLN A 5 -20.77 0.39 58.23
N ASP A 6 -21.86 -0.19 57.74
CA ASP A 6 -21.94 -0.73 56.40
C ASP A 6 -21.54 0.38 55.41
N GLU A 7 -20.34 0.30 54.86
CA GLU A 7 -19.97 1.07 53.67
C GLU A 7 -20.78 0.53 52.49
N GLU A 8 -21.95 1.13 52.33
CA GLU A 8 -22.88 0.94 51.24
C GLU A 8 -22.13 1.04 49.90
N SER A 9 -21.98 -0.10 49.22
CA SER A 9 -21.35 -0.19 47.91
C SER A 9 -22.24 0.52 46.90
N SER A 10 -22.03 1.83 46.75
CA SER A 10 -22.82 2.65 45.84
C SER A 10 -22.65 2.14 44.40
N PRO A 11 -23.73 1.77 43.70
CA PRO A 11 -23.67 1.27 42.33
C PRO A 11 -23.01 2.28 41.37
N GLY A 12 -23.01 3.57 41.73
CA GLY A 12 -22.30 4.61 40.98
C GLY A 12 -20.77 4.46 40.97
N LYS A 13 -20.14 3.94 42.05
CA LYS A 13 -18.69 3.72 42.09
C LYS A 13 -18.27 2.54 41.21
N GLU A 14 -19.09 1.50 41.15
CA GLU A 14 -18.88 0.34 40.27
C GLU A 14 -19.11 0.70 38.80
N ILE A 15 -20.09 1.57 38.51
CA ILE A 15 -20.33 2.11 37.16
C ILE A 15 -19.16 3.02 36.73
N ILE A 16 -18.61 3.85 37.61
CA ILE A 16 -17.43 4.68 37.30
C ILE A 16 -16.17 3.82 37.12
N HIS A 17 -16.01 2.74 37.89
CA HIS A 17 -14.93 1.76 37.66
C HIS A 17 -15.12 0.99 36.34
N LYS A 18 -16.35 0.60 35.99
CA LYS A 18 -16.68 -0.06 34.71
C LYS A 18 -16.54 0.88 33.51
N LEU A 19 -16.85 2.17 33.65
CA LEU A 19 -16.65 3.19 32.61
C LEU A 19 -15.17 3.56 32.40
N LYS A 20 -14.31 3.35 33.41
CA LYS A 20 -12.85 3.45 33.28
C LYS A 20 -12.20 2.24 32.58
N ILE A 21 -12.94 1.16 32.40
CA ILE A 21 -12.53 -0.02 31.64
C ILE A 21 -13.42 -0.14 30.40
N LEU A 22 -13.55 0.95 29.65
CA LEU A 22 -13.79 0.83 28.23
C LEU A 22 -12.46 0.32 27.65
N PRO A 23 -12.44 -0.74 26.81
CA PRO A 23 -11.23 -1.12 26.12
C PRO A 23 -10.72 0.13 25.40
N GLU A 24 -9.45 0.47 25.62
CA GLU A 24 -8.75 1.46 24.80
C GLU A 24 -9.16 1.24 23.35
N ALA A 25 -9.62 2.31 22.68
CA ALA A 25 -10.17 2.27 21.33
C ALA A 25 -9.44 1.20 20.51
N THR A 26 -10.13 0.08 20.24
CA THR A 26 -9.52 -1.10 19.63
C THR A 26 -8.83 -0.64 18.36
N SER A 27 -7.51 -0.81 18.27
CA SER A 27 -6.76 -0.40 17.09
C SER A 27 -7.40 -1.01 15.85
N PRO A 28 -7.53 -0.26 14.75
CA PRO A 28 -8.14 -0.79 13.53
C PRO A 28 -7.39 -2.04 13.09
N TYR A 29 -8.13 -3.02 12.53
CA TYR A 29 -7.52 -4.25 12.04
C TYR A 29 -6.46 -3.92 10.98
N ASN A 30 -5.20 -4.21 11.30
CA ASN A 30 -4.08 -3.95 10.40
C ASN A 30 -3.84 -5.16 9.49
N TRP A 31 -4.65 -5.24 8.43
CA TRP A 31 -4.56 -6.32 7.44
C TRP A 31 -3.16 -6.51 6.82
N LEU A 32 -2.32 -5.46 6.82
CA LEU A 32 -0.98 -5.52 6.24
C LEU A 32 -0.05 -6.44 7.05
N GLN A 33 -0.30 -6.63 8.35
CA GLN A 33 0.49 -7.54 9.20
C GLN A 33 0.29 -9.01 8.81
N ASP A 34 -0.91 -9.34 8.35
CA ASP A 34 -1.28 -10.70 7.94
C ASP A 34 -1.03 -10.96 6.45
N ALA A 35 -0.62 -9.92 5.71
CA ALA A 35 -0.44 -9.97 4.26
C ALA A 35 0.93 -10.52 3.85
N ASN A 36 0.92 -11.50 2.94
CA ASN A 36 2.13 -11.86 2.20
C ASN A 36 2.23 -10.99 0.94
N VAL A 37 3.04 -9.95 1.02
CA VAL A 37 3.19 -8.95 -0.05
C VAL A 37 4.43 -9.23 -0.89
N TYR A 38 4.31 -9.12 -2.22
CA TYR A 38 5.37 -9.46 -3.18
C TYR A 38 5.66 -8.31 -4.15
N ASN A 39 6.91 -8.20 -4.59
CA ASN A 39 7.29 -7.27 -5.66
C ASN A 39 7.15 -7.91 -7.06
N LYS A 40 7.61 -7.20 -8.10
CA LYS A 40 7.55 -7.66 -9.50
C LYS A 40 8.35 -8.93 -9.80
N GLN A 41 9.33 -9.27 -8.96
CA GLN A 41 10.10 -10.53 -9.06
C GLN A 41 9.49 -11.64 -8.19
N PHE A 42 8.32 -11.39 -7.59
CA PHE A 42 7.69 -12.26 -6.60
C PHE A 42 8.57 -12.56 -5.38
N PHE A 43 9.47 -11.63 -5.03
CA PHE A 43 10.14 -11.67 -3.73
C PHE A 43 9.23 -11.06 -2.67
N GLN A 44 9.10 -11.77 -1.56
CA GLN A 44 8.29 -11.32 -0.44
C GLN A 44 8.94 -10.10 0.22
N VAL A 45 8.13 -9.07 0.45
CA VAL A 45 8.52 -7.82 1.09
C VAL A 45 8.10 -7.89 2.56
N PRO A 46 9.05 -7.74 3.51
CA PRO A 46 8.72 -7.77 4.94
C PRO A 46 7.79 -6.62 5.34
N TYR A 47 6.90 -6.88 6.32
CA TYR A 47 6.00 -5.88 6.89
C TYR A 47 6.76 -4.64 7.42
N GLU A 48 7.91 -4.86 8.06
CA GLU A 48 8.75 -3.81 8.62
C GLU A 48 9.24 -2.84 7.55
N TRP A 49 9.42 -3.32 6.31
CA TRP A 49 9.78 -2.44 5.21
C TRP A 49 8.66 -1.42 4.94
N PHE A 50 7.40 -1.85 4.96
CA PHE A 50 6.27 -0.94 4.80
C PHE A 50 6.18 0.05 5.97
N VAL A 51 6.32 -0.40 7.22
CA VAL A 51 6.30 0.48 8.40
C VAL A 51 7.38 1.56 8.31
N ASN A 52 8.58 1.20 7.88
CA ASN A 52 9.72 2.12 7.82
C ASN A 52 9.67 3.06 6.61
N ASN A 53 9.02 2.67 5.51
CA ASN A 53 9.04 3.42 4.27
C ASN A 53 7.70 4.09 3.93
N SER A 54 6.60 3.68 4.54
CA SER A 54 5.27 4.10 4.10
C SER A 54 4.46 4.65 5.26
N ASP A 55 3.69 5.68 4.96
CA ASP A 55 2.67 6.23 5.84
C ASP A 55 1.29 5.82 5.32
N ILE A 56 1.14 5.78 4.00
CA ILE A 56 -0.08 5.38 3.30
C ILE A 56 0.14 4.06 2.59
N ILE A 57 -0.83 3.17 2.72
CA ILE A 57 -0.98 1.95 1.95
C ILE A 57 -2.31 2.01 1.21
N ILE A 58 -2.26 1.86 -0.11
CA ILE A 58 -3.42 1.79 -0.97
C ILE A 58 -3.61 0.34 -1.41
N ALA A 59 -4.66 -0.31 -0.94
CA ALA A 59 -5.08 -1.60 -1.45
C ALA A 59 -5.89 -1.39 -2.73
N PHE A 60 -5.35 -1.84 -3.86
CA PHE A 60 -5.94 -1.67 -5.19
C PHE A 60 -6.58 -2.97 -5.64
N PHE A 61 -7.90 -3.04 -5.54
CA PHE A 61 -8.69 -4.18 -5.99
C PHE A 61 -9.08 -3.96 -7.44
N THR A 62 -8.59 -4.80 -8.34
CA THR A 62 -8.98 -4.80 -9.76
C THR A 62 -8.75 -6.17 -10.37
N ALA A 63 -9.24 -6.34 -11.60
CA ALA A 63 -8.94 -7.47 -12.45
C ALA A 63 -8.53 -6.96 -13.84
N LYS A 64 -7.97 -7.85 -14.65
CA LYS A 64 -7.59 -7.58 -16.04
C LYS A 64 -8.76 -7.00 -16.84
N GLY A 65 -8.47 -5.99 -17.65
CA GLY A 65 -9.44 -5.36 -18.56
C GLY A 65 -10.50 -4.50 -17.89
N ILE A 66 -10.52 -4.42 -16.56
CA ILE A 66 -11.34 -3.45 -15.84
C ILE A 66 -10.66 -2.09 -15.95
N ASP A 67 -11.33 -1.10 -16.53
CA ASP A 67 -10.99 0.32 -16.41
C ASP A 67 -12.26 1.15 -16.30
N PHE A 68 -12.28 2.09 -15.36
CA PHE A 68 -13.41 2.98 -15.13
C PHE A 68 -13.11 4.36 -15.71
N LYS A 69 -13.55 4.61 -16.95
CA LYS A 69 -13.40 5.93 -17.62
C LYS A 69 -11.96 6.47 -17.65
N GLY A 70 -10.94 5.61 -17.78
CA GLY A 70 -9.53 6.02 -17.76
C GLY A 70 -8.98 6.38 -16.38
N MET A 71 -9.72 6.11 -15.30
CA MET A 71 -9.31 6.43 -13.94
C MET A 71 -8.10 5.60 -13.49
N ILE A 72 -7.94 4.36 -13.99
CA ILE A 72 -6.76 3.56 -13.65
C ILE A 72 -5.50 4.20 -14.23
N SER A 73 -5.55 4.68 -15.48
CA SER A 73 -4.41 5.36 -16.10
C SER A 73 -4.03 6.65 -15.36
N LYS A 74 -5.02 7.41 -14.87
CA LYS A 74 -4.79 8.58 -13.99
C LYS A 74 -4.18 8.17 -12.65
N PHE A 75 -4.62 7.04 -12.10
CA PHE A 75 -4.08 6.51 -10.85
C PHE A 75 -2.61 6.08 -11.00
N TYR A 76 -2.25 5.41 -12.10
CA TYR A 76 -0.86 5.11 -12.43
C TYR A 76 0.00 6.37 -12.47
N GLU A 77 -0.42 7.38 -13.23
CA GLU A 77 0.31 8.66 -13.31
C GLU A 77 0.45 9.32 -11.93
N THR A 78 -0.61 9.26 -11.12
CA THR A 78 -0.61 9.82 -9.76
C THR A 78 0.38 9.09 -8.85
N TYR A 79 0.42 7.76 -8.89
CA TYR A 79 1.40 6.96 -8.15
C TYR A 79 2.84 7.25 -8.61
N GLU A 80 3.07 7.28 -9.92
CA GLU A 80 4.39 7.56 -10.49
C GLU A 80 4.90 8.96 -10.07
N ASN A 81 4.03 9.98 -10.10
CA ASN A 81 4.36 11.31 -9.59
C ASN A 81 4.71 11.29 -8.09
N ALA A 82 3.99 10.51 -7.29
CA ALA A 82 4.31 10.32 -5.88
C ALA A 82 5.69 9.68 -5.68
N LYS A 83 6.06 8.71 -6.53
CA LYS A 83 7.38 8.06 -6.50
C LYS A 83 8.49 8.99 -6.95
N LEU A 84 8.27 9.83 -7.97
CA LEU A 84 9.24 10.81 -8.47
C LEU A 84 9.68 11.81 -7.38
N VAL A 85 8.75 12.25 -6.52
CA VAL A 85 9.06 13.16 -5.41
C VAL A 85 9.23 12.44 -4.06
N ASN A 86 9.36 11.11 -4.08
CA ASN A 86 9.66 10.25 -2.95
C ASN A 86 8.65 10.33 -1.78
N LEU A 87 7.36 10.39 -2.09
CA LEU A 87 6.30 10.39 -1.07
C LEU A 87 6.16 9.01 -0.41
N PRO A 88 5.83 8.95 0.90
CA PRO A 88 5.70 7.73 1.67
C PRO A 88 4.37 6.99 1.42
N ILE A 89 4.03 6.76 0.15
CA ILE A 89 2.78 6.11 -0.28
C ILE A 89 3.12 4.84 -1.04
N GLU A 90 2.54 3.70 -0.68
CA GLU A 90 2.71 2.46 -1.44
C GLU A 90 1.37 1.90 -1.88
N VAL A 91 1.40 1.17 -3.01
CA VAL A 91 0.25 0.48 -3.57
C VAL A 91 0.48 -1.02 -3.43
N ILE A 92 -0.56 -1.74 -3.06
CA ILE A 92 -0.60 -3.20 -3.05
C ILE A 92 -1.77 -3.62 -3.92
N TYR A 93 -1.45 -4.25 -5.05
CA TYR A 93 -2.44 -4.89 -5.92
C TYR A 93 -3.08 -6.07 -5.19
N ILE A 94 -4.40 -6.06 -5.13
CA ILE A 94 -5.23 -7.13 -4.58
C ILE A 94 -5.97 -7.76 -5.78
N PRO A 95 -5.46 -8.89 -6.32
CA PRO A 95 -6.01 -9.43 -7.55
C PRO A 95 -7.37 -10.07 -7.33
N VAL A 96 -8.36 -9.62 -8.10
CA VAL A 96 -9.70 -10.22 -8.18
C VAL A 96 -9.96 -10.82 -9.56
N ASP A 97 -8.88 -11.15 -10.26
CA ASP A 97 -8.89 -11.89 -11.52
C ASP A 97 -9.54 -13.28 -11.34
N GLU A 98 -10.16 -13.80 -12.41
CA GLU A 98 -10.75 -15.14 -12.41
C GLU A 98 -9.70 -16.23 -12.62
N THR A 99 -8.61 -15.91 -13.32
CA THR A 99 -7.54 -16.87 -13.67
C THR A 99 -6.16 -16.35 -13.26
N GLU A 100 -5.24 -17.28 -12.98
CA GLU A 100 -3.86 -16.94 -12.64
C GLU A 100 -3.13 -16.27 -13.83
N ASP A 101 -3.49 -16.63 -15.06
CA ASP A 101 -2.90 -16.03 -16.27
C ASP A 101 -3.35 -14.58 -16.45
N ASP A 102 -4.62 -14.28 -16.20
CA ASP A 102 -5.13 -12.90 -16.20
C ASP A 102 -4.46 -12.06 -15.12
N PHE A 103 -4.30 -12.63 -13.92
CA PHE A 103 -3.52 -12.02 -12.84
C PHE A 103 -2.09 -11.70 -13.27
N LYS A 104 -1.36 -12.68 -13.84
CA LYS A 104 0.03 -12.51 -14.26
C LYS A 104 0.16 -11.42 -15.31
N GLN A 105 -0.68 -11.46 -16.33
CA GLN A 105 -0.67 -10.45 -17.40
C GLN A 105 -1.01 -9.05 -16.86
N SER A 106 -2.08 -8.94 -16.06
CA SER A 106 -2.51 -7.68 -15.44
C SER A 106 -1.40 -7.11 -14.54
N TYR A 107 -0.81 -7.94 -13.67
CA TYR A 107 0.27 -7.50 -12.80
C TYR A 107 1.52 -7.15 -13.60
N GLU A 108 1.86 -7.87 -14.67
CA GLU A 108 3.00 -7.50 -15.52
C GLU A 108 2.81 -6.13 -16.16
N GLU A 109 1.60 -5.79 -16.62
CA GLU A 109 1.28 -4.52 -17.28
C GLU A 109 1.17 -3.31 -16.32
N GLN A 110 0.98 -3.57 -15.01
CA GLN A 110 0.85 -2.55 -13.95
C GLN A 110 2.19 -1.89 -13.52
N ALA A 111 2.11 -0.77 -12.81
CA ALA A 111 3.26 -0.01 -12.29
C ALA A 111 4.08 -0.84 -11.29
N ASN A 112 5.30 -0.39 -10.93
CA ASN A 112 6.23 -1.13 -10.04
C ASN A 112 5.85 -1.02 -8.56
N TRP A 113 4.62 -1.39 -8.26
CA TRP A 113 4.12 -1.58 -6.91
C TRP A 113 4.05 -3.06 -6.55
N PHE A 114 3.57 -3.34 -5.35
CA PHE A 114 3.52 -4.68 -4.79
C PHE A 114 2.19 -5.37 -5.07
N THR A 115 2.09 -6.66 -4.73
CA THR A 115 0.88 -7.46 -4.93
C THR A 115 0.71 -8.52 -3.84
N LEU A 116 -0.52 -8.92 -3.58
CA LEU A 116 -0.79 -10.26 -3.06
C LEU A 116 -0.73 -11.29 -4.20
N LYS A 117 -0.60 -12.56 -3.86
CA LYS A 117 -0.68 -13.64 -4.87
C LYS A 117 -2.13 -13.85 -5.31
N PHE A 118 -2.29 -14.38 -6.52
CA PHE A 118 -3.56 -14.92 -6.98
C PHE A 118 -4.11 -15.93 -5.95
N ASN A 119 -5.42 -15.81 -5.67
CA ASN A 119 -6.15 -16.70 -4.75
C ASN A 119 -5.59 -16.73 -3.31
N ASP A 120 -4.93 -15.65 -2.85
CA ASP A 120 -4.57 -15.49 -1.45
C ASP A 120 -5.84 -15.44 -0.58
N LYS A 121 -5.84 -16.19 0.53
CA LYS A 121 -7.00 -16.32 1.44
C LYS A 121 -7.40 -14.99 2.08
N LEU A 122 -6.49 -14.03 2.15
CA LEU A 122 -6.77 -12.70 2.66
C LEU A 122 -7.70 -11.91 1.73
N ILE A 123 -7.68 -12.18 0.42
CA ILE A 123 -8.47 -11.44 -0.58
C ILE A 123 -9.98 -11.47 -0.29
N PRO A 124 -10.65 -12.64 -0.17
CA PRO A 124 -12.07 -12.68 0.16
C PRO A 124 -12.38 -12.07 1.53
N LEU A 125 -11.46 -12.17 2.50
CA LEU A 125 -11.62 -11.53 3.80
C LEU A 125 -11.62 -10.01 3.66
N LEU A 126 -10.70 -9.42 2.90
CA LEU A 126 -10.64 -7.96 2.68
C LEU A 126 -11.87 -7.45 1.92
N ILE A 127 -12.32 -8.17 0.89
CA ILE A 127 -13.55 -7.83 0.14
C ILE A 127 -14.75 -7.77 1.09
N PHE A 128 -14.89 -8.78 1.94
CA PHE A 128 -15.97 -8.84 2.92
C PHE A 128 -15.85 -7.73 3.97
N MET A 129 -14.68 -7.59 4.61
CA MET A 129 -14.45 -6.63 5.70
C MET A 129 -14.66 -5.19 5.27
N TYR A 130 -14.27 -4.84 4.04
CA TYR A 130 -14.42 -3.49 3.52
C TYR A 130 -15.69 -3.26 2.70
N GLY A 131 -16.53 -4.29 2.53
CA GLY A 131 -17.78 -4.19 1.77
C GLY A 131 -17.56 -3.82 0.30
N ILE A 132 -16.51 -4.35 -0.33
CA ILE A 132 -16.17 -4.01 -1.71
C ILE A 132 -17.17 -4.65 -2.67
N SER A 133 -18.01 -3.83 -3.29
CA SER A 133 -19.09 -4.26 -4.19
C SER A 133 -18.87 -3.90 -5.66
N SER A 134 -17.81 -3.16 -5.99
CA SER A 134 -17.53 -2.70 -7.36
C SER A 134 -16.04 -2.59 -7.60
N LEU A 135 -15.62 -2.84 -8.85
CA LEU A 135 -14.23 -2.73 -9.30
C LEU A 135 -14.11 -1.70 -10.43
N PRO A 136 -12.96 -1.01 -10.56
CA PRO A 136 -11.81 -1.05 -9.65
C PRO A 136 -12.16 -0.38 -8.31
N HIS A 137 -11.39 -0.69 -7.26
CA HIS A 137 -11.58 -0.10 -5.92
C HIS A 137 -10.23 0.24 -5.28
N LEU A 138 -10.15 1.42 -4.69
CA LEU A 138 -8.97 1.89 -3.96
C LEU A 138 -9.34 2.11 -2.49
N MET A 139 -8.86 1.23 -1.62
CA MET A 139 -8.96 1.41 -0.16
C MET A 139 -7.69 2.09 0.33
N VAL A 140 -7.80 3.27 0.92
CA VAL A 140 -6.66 4.07 1.36
C VAL A 140 -6.57 3.98 2.87
N THR A 141 -5.45 3.44 3.35
CA THR A 141 -5.21 3.22 4.78
C THR A 141 -3.86 3.80 5.18
N ARG A 142 -3.70 4.05 6.48
CA ARG A 142 -2.39 4.18 7.10
C ARG A 142 -1.74 2.81 7.21
N VAL A 143 -0.42 2.80 7.37
CA VAL A 143 0.33 1.54 7.62
C VAL A 143 -0.08 0.82 8.91
N ASP A 144 -0.76 1.51 9.83
CA ASP A 144 -1.33 0.97 11.06
C ASP A 144 -2.74 0.35 10.88
N GLY A 145 -3.30 0.40 9.66
CA GLY A 145 -4.64 -0.11 9.35
C GLY A 145 -5.77 0.93 9.47
N THR A 146 -5.49 2.14 9.96
CA THR A 146 -6.50 3.21 10.02
C THR A 146 -6.96 3.60 8.63
N ILE A 147 -8.27 3.57 8.39
CA ILE A 147 -8.84 3.93 7.10
C ILE A 147 -8.82 5.46 6.94
N ILE A 148 -8.26 5.91 5.82
CA ILE A 148 -8.27 7.32 5.38
C ILE A 148 -9.40 7.55 4.38
N SER A 149 -9.58 6.62 3.44
CA SER A 149 -10.65 6.67 2.46
C SER A 149 -11.12 5.27 2.08
N HIS A 150 -12.44 5.10 2.10
CA HIS A 150 -13.09 3.89 1.62
C HIS A 150 -13.21 3.86 0.09
N CYS A 151 -12.98 4.98 -0.62
CA CYS A 151 -13.12 5.00 -2.07
C CYS A 151 -12.16 6.01 -2.71
N GLY A 152 -10.87 5.67 -2.74
CA GLY A 152 -9.82 6.53 -3.28
C GLY A 152 -9.99 6.88 -4.77
N LEU A 153 -10.82 6.17 -5.53
CA LEU A 153 -11.15 6.56 -6.92
C LEU A 153 -12.03 7.81 -6.96
N LEU A 154 -12.99 7.94 -6.05
CA LEU A 154 -13.81 9.15 -5.95
C LEU A 154 -12.93 10.33 -5.50
N ASP A 155 -12.03 10.11 -4.54
CA ASP A 155 -11.07 11.13 -4.14
C ASP A 155 -10.18 11.56 -5.31
N LEU A 156 -9.73 10.60 -6.14
CA LEU A 156 -8.93 10.89 -7.32
C LEU A 156 -9.72 11.66 -8.39
N GLU A 157 -11.02 11.37 -8.55
CA GLU A 157 -11.90 12.09 -9.45
C GLU A 157 -12.14 13.53 -8.98
N GLU A 158 -12.33 13.73 -7.67
CA GLU A 158 -12.61 15.02 -7.06
C GLU A 158 -11.35 15.92 -7.00
N TYR A 159 -10.22 15.38 -6.55
CA TYR A 159 -9.01 16.16 -6.24
C TYR A 159 -7.91 16.04 -7.30
N GLY A 160 -8.02 15.10 -8.25
CA GLY A 160 -6.98 14.83 -9.23
C GLY A 160 -5.62 14.59 -8.57
N ARG A 161 -4.55 15.21 -9.08
CA ARG A 161 -3.19 15.05 -8.51
C ARG A 161 -3.05 15.56 -7.07
N ASN A 162 -3.94 16.46 -6.62
CA ASN A 162 -3.91 16.98 -5.25
C ASN A 162 -4.43 15.95 -4.22
N VAL A 163 -4.98 14.83 -4.67
CA VAL A 163 -5.44 13.75 -3.79
C VAL A 163 -4.33 13.26 -2.84
N LEU A 164 -3.08 13.26 -3.31
CA LEU A 164 -1.92 12.86 -2.52
C LEU A 164 -1.73 13.74 -1.29
N ILE A 165 -2.00 15.04 -1.39
CA ILE A 165 -1.92 15.98 -0.26
C ILE A 165 -3.02 15.66 0.75
N SER A 166 -4.24 15.38 0.28
CA SER A 166 -5.37 15.00 1.12
C SER A 166 -5.04 13.74 1.94
N TRP A 167 -4.63 12.67 1.27
CA TRP A 167 -4.28 11.41 1.94
C TRP A 167 -3.10 11.57 2.90
N LEU A 168 -2.03 12.26 2.50
CA LEU A 168 -0.86 12.46 3.36
C LEU A 168 -1.17 13.34 4.58
N THR A 169 -1.98 14.39 4.43
CA THR A 169 -2.34 15.27 5.55
C THR A 169 -3.12 14.49 6.61
N ALA A 170 -4.00 13.58 6.18
CA ALA A 170 -4.74 12.68 7.08
C ALA A 170 -3.84 11.66 7.82
N SER A 171 -2.61 11.41 7.33
CA SER A 171 -1.68 10.44 7.95
C SER A 171 -0.92 10.96 9.17
N SER A 172 -0.92 12.27 9.44
CA SER A 172 -0.25 12.91 10.59
C SER A 172 1.21 12.49 10.87
N SER A 173 1.90 11.91 9.89
CA SER A 173 3.23 11.32 10.05
C SER A 173 4.36 12.36 9.89
N ASN A 174 5.40 12.22 10.71
CA ASN A 174 6.63 13.03 10.65
C ASN A 174 7.71 12.46 9.71
N LYS A 175 7.43 11.44 8.88
CA LYS A 175 8.40 10.88 7.92
C LYS A 175 8.58 11.85 6.74
N THR A 176 9.26 12.97 7.00
CA THR A 176 9.42 14.10 6.08
C THR A 176 10.26 13.72 4.85
N HIS A 177 11.16 12.75 4.98
CA HIS A 177 11.93 12.16 3.88
C HIS A 177 12.36 10.73 4.22
N ARG A 178 12.10 9.76 3.31
CA ARG A 178 12.60 8.38 3.45
C ARG A 178 14.13 8.37 3.53
N ARG A 179 14.71 7.73 4.55
CA ARG A 179 16.10 7.25 4.51
C ARG A 179 16.11 5.99 3.63
N LEU A 180 16.36 6.16 2.34
CA LEU A 180 16.37 5.03 1.40
C LEU A 180 17.59 4.15 1.68
N SER A 181 17.35 2.93 2.18
CA SER A 181 18.34 1.86 2.20
C SER A 181 18.60 1.35 0.78
N LYS A 182 19.83 0.91 0.53
CA LYS A 182 20.47 0.70 -0.78
C LYS A 182 19.88 -0.39 -1.70
N GLU A 183 18.72 -0.95 -1.39
CA GLU A 183 18.09 -2.02 -2.16
C GLU A 183 16.68 -1.57 -2.55
N THR A 184 16.47 -1.33 -3.85
CA THR A 184 15.14 -0.98 -4.35
C THR A 184 14.28 -2.24 -4.26
N MET A 185 13.51 -2.39 -3.18
CA MET A 185 12.55 -3.50 -3.01
C MET A 185 11.52 -3.60 -4.15
N TYR A 186 11.46 -2.59 -5.00
CA TYR A 186 10.71 -2.52 -6.26
C TYR A 186 11.28 -3.39 -7.40
N GLY A 187 12.51 -3.90 -7.26
CA GLY A 187 13.22 -4.65 -8.28
C GLY A 187 14.20 -3.81 -9.13
N PRO A 188 14.92 -4.45 -10.07
CA PRO A 188 15.96 -3.80 -10.88
C PRO A 188 15.43 -2.96 -12.06
N VAL A 189 14.17 -3.17 -12.48
CA VAL A 189 13.58 -2.49 -13.64
C VAL A 189 12.35 -1.71 -13.20
N TRP A 190 12.32 -0.42 -13.55
CA TRP A 190 11.18 0.46 -13.33
C TRP A 190 10.45 0.73 -14.65
N ARG A 191 9.31 0.08 -14.87
CA ARG A 191 8.39 0.40 -15.97
C ARG A 191 7.50 1.58 -15.59
N TYR A 192 7.64 2.70 -16.30
CA TYR A 192 6.85 3.92 -16.08
C TYR A 192 5.52 3.85 -16.83
N LEU A 193 4.41 4.15 -16.15
CA LEU A 193 3.08 4.18 -16.74
C LEU A 193 2.49 5.59 -16.71
N THR A 194 2.06 6.07 -17.88
CA THR A 194 1.37 7.37 -18.02
C THR A 194 -0.07 7.17 -18.42
N SER A 195 -0.85 8.27 -18.38
CA SER A 195 -2.18 8.31 -19.00
C SER A 195 -2.20 7.85 -20.47
N ASN A 196 -1.07 7.98 -21.17
CA ASN A 196 -0.91 7.64 -22.59
C ASN A 196 -0.37 6.21 -22.81
N GLY A 197 -0.28 5.40 -21.75
CA GLY A 197 0.25 4.03 -21.79
C GLY A 197 1.71 3.92 -21.31
N PRO A 198 2.31 2.72 -21.43
CA PRO A 198 3.71 2.49 -21.11
C PRO A 198 4.61 3.22 -22.12
N THR A 199 5.61 3.96 -21.65
CA THR A 199 6.56 4.67 -22.53
C THR A 199 7.93 4.00 -22.48
N ASN A 200 8.47 3.64 -23.64
CA ASN A 200 9.87 3.18 -23.79
C ASN A 200 10.87 4.35 -23.75
N GLU A 201 10.38 5.58 -23.90
CA GLU A 201 11.17 6.77 -23.62
C GLU A 201 11.60 6.67 -22.16
N ARG A 202 12.91 6.79 -21.93
CA ARG A 202 13.45 6.98 -20.58
C ARG A 202 12.71 8.18 -20.01
N GLY A 203 11.63 7.95 -19.26
CA GLY A 203 10.91 8.99 -18.52
C GLY A 203 11.95 9.85 -17.80
N PRO A 204 11.67 11.16 -17.61
CA PRO A 204 12.65 12.20 -17.32
C PRO A 204 13.72 11.63 -16.43
N GLU A 205 14.95 11.44 -16.97
CA GLU A 205 15.98 10.54 -16.42
C GLU A 205 15.74 10.39 -14.93
N TYR A 206 15.21 9.24 -14.50
CA TYR A 206 15.21 8.88 -13.09
C TYR A 206 16.69 8.71 -12.75
N ARG A 207 17.36 9.86 -12.62
CA ARG A 207 18.78 10.02 -12.55
C ARG A 207 19.06 9.45 -11.22
N ARG A 208 19.43 8.17 -11.26
CA ARG A 208 19.65 7.24 -10.16
C ARG A 208 20.46 7.95 -9.08
N LYS A 209 19.80 8.74 -8.22
CA LYS A 209 20.31 9.03 -6.88
C LYS A 209 20.39 7.72 -6.07
N PHE A 210 19.84 6.64 -6.62
CA PHE A 210 19.69 5.30 -6.04
C PHE A 210 20.58 4.21 -6.65
N SER A 211 21.33 4.49 -7.73
CA SER A 211 22.23 3.52 -8.38
C SER A 211 23.43 4.24 -8.97
N THR A 212 24.35 4.63 -8.12
CA THR A 212 25.76 4.71 -8.49
C THR A 212 26.48 3.51 -7.87
N GLN A 213 27.17 2.76 -8.73
CA GLN A 213 28.02 1.57 -8.49
C GLN A 213 27.43 0.19 -8.80
N ILE A 214 27.07 -0.07 -10.08
CA ILE A 214 27.25 -1.40 -10.70
C ILE A 214 28.00 -1.24 -12.03
N ASN A 215 29.09 -0.45 -12.05
CA ASN A 215 29.96 -0.30 -13.22
C ASN A 215 31.41 -0.74 -12.92
N ASN A 216 31.63 -1.64 -11.96
CA ASN A 216 32.96 -2.22 -11.68
C ASN A 216 32.90 -3.75 -11.50
N LEU A 217 32.10 -4.46 -12.30
CA LEU A 217 32.31 -5.89 -12.46
C LEU A 217 33.13 -6.08 -13.75
N PRO A 218 34.33 -6.70 -13.68
CA PRO A 218 35.06 -7.03 -14.91
C PRO A 218 34.21 -7.99 -15.75
N PRO A 219 34.24 -7.86 -17.10
CA PRO A 219 33.51 -8.76 -17.97
C PRO A 219 33.95 -10.22 -17.74
N PRO A 220 33.04 -11.20 -17.88
CA PRO A 220 33.41 -12.61 -17.80
C PRO A 220 34.47 -12.93 -18.85
N LEU A 221 35.53 -13.63 -18.44
CA LEU A 221 36.55 -14.14 -19.36
C LEU A 221 35.86 -15.05 -20.38
N GLU A 222 35.85 -14.65 -21.64
CA GLU A 222 35.46 -15.51 -22.74
C GLU A 222 36.38 -16.73 -22.73
N SER A 223 35.77 -17.91 -22.58
CA SER A 223 36.44 -19.19 -22.81
C SER A 223 36.78 -19.27 -24.29
N GLU A 224 38.07 -19.24 -24.62
CA GLU A 224 38.57 -19.69 -25.92
C GLU A 224 38.21 -21.17 -26.06
N GLU A 225 37.20 -21.47 -26.88
CA GLU A 225 37.03 -22.81 -27.44
C GLU A 225 38.04 -22.98 -28.58
N SER A 226 38.69 -24.15 -28.52
CA SER A 226 39.79 -24.71 -29.32
C SER A 226 39.71 -24.57 -30.84
#